data_AF-A0A536Z2V6-F1
#
_entry.id   AF-A0A536Z2V6-F1
#
_cell.length_a   1.000
_cell.length_b   1.000
_cell.length_c   1.000
_cell.angle_alpha   90.00
_cell.angle_beta   90.00
_cell.angle_gamma   90.00
#
_symmetry.space_group_name_H-M   'P 1'
#
loop_
_entity.id
_entity.type
_entity.pdbx_description
1 polymer ?
#
loop_
_entity_poly.entity_id
_entity_poly.type
_entity_poly.pdbx_seq_one_letter_code
_entity_poly.pdbx_strand_id
1 'polypeptide(L)'
;EQILLVHMRKVPLATDVKAEVIARGTPGFSGADLANLVNEAALFAARKTKRLVDMEDFEMAKDKIMMGAERKSMVMSEEEKRNTAYHESGHTVVAKLLPKSDPVHKVTIIPRGRALGVTMQLPEADRYSFDRD
;
A
#
# COMPACT_ATOMS: atom_id res chain seq x y z
N GLU A 1 2.24 -14.80 -3.73
CA GLU A 1 0.80 -14.99 -4.03
C GLU A 1 0.16 -16.20 -3.33
N GLN A 2 0.67 -17.42 -3.51
CA GLN A 2 0.00 -18.64 -3.03
C GLN A 2 -0.33 -18.65 -1.53
N ILE A 3 0.56 -18.15 -0.67
CA ILE A 3 0.32 -18.02 0.77
C ILE A 3 -0.86 -17.08 1.05
N LEU A 4 -0.93 -15.95 0.35
CA LEU A 4 -2.00 -14.97 0.49
C LEU A 4 -3.35 -15.59 0.12
N LEU A 5 -3.41 -16.38 -0.97
CA LEU A 5 -4.62 -17.09 -1.40
C LEU A 5 -5.14 -18.07 -0.34
N VAL A 6 -4.25 -18.73 0.42
CA VAL A 6 -4.65 -19.63 1.53
C VAL A 6 -5.36 -18.85 2.63
N HIS A 7 -4.83 -17.70 3.03
CA HIS A 7 -5.42 -16.87 4.08
C HIS A 7 -6.69 -16.15 3.62
N MET A 8 -6.74 -15.72 2.35
CA MET A 8 -7.88 -15.07 1.71
C MET A 8 -9.16 -15.93 1.71
N ARG A 9 -9.06 -17.26 1.68
CA ARG A 9 -10.23 -18.16 1.77
C ARG A 9 -11.04 -18.02 3.06
N LYS A 10 -10.46 -17.41 4.10
CA LYS A 10 -11.11 -17.25 5.41
C LYS A 10 -12.01 -16.02 5.50
N VAL A 11 -12.00 -15.15 4.49
CA VAL A 11 -12.75 -13.88 4.48
C VAL A 11 -13.63 -13.77 3.23
N PRO A 12 -14.81 -13.14 3.31
CA PRO A 12 -15.65 -12.93 2.13
C PRO A 12 -15.06 -11.82 1.26
N LEU A 13 -14.56 -12.17 0.08
CA LEU A 13 -13.90 -11.22 -0.83
C LEU A 13 -14.88 -10.64 -1.86
N ALA A 14 -14.68 -9.38 -2.22
CA ALA A 14 -15.29 -8.78 -3.40
C ALA A 14 -14.53 -9.17 -4.69
N THR A 15 -15.17 -8.98 -5.84
CA THR A 15 -14.66 -9.42 -7.15
C THR A 15 -13.49 -8.57 -7.68
N ASP A 16 -13.24 -7.42 -7.08
CA ASP A 16 -12.17 -6.49 -7.45
C ASP A 16 -10.81 -6.85 -6.82
N VAL A 17 -10.78 -7.77 -5.86
CA VAL A 17 -9.56 -8.18 -5.16
C VAL A 17 -8.62 -8.93 -6.09
N LYS A 18 -7.41 -8.39 -6.28
CA LYS A 18 -6.35 -8.99 -7.11
C LYS A 18 -5.17 -9.41 -6.24
N ALA A 19 -5.07 -10.70 -5.92
CA ALA A 19 -4.03 -11.26 -5.05
C ALA A 19 -2.61 -10.99 -5.57
N GLU A 20 -2.41 -11.01 -6.89
CA GLU A 20 -1.14 -10.69 -7.55
C GLU A 20 -0.66 -9.27 -7.23
N VAL A 21 -1.54 -8.28 -7.31
CA VAL A 21 -1.19 -6.87 -7.02
C VAL A 21 -0.79 -6.70 -5.55
N ILE A 22 -1.52 -7.35 -4.64
CA ILE A 22 -1.21 -7.31 -3.21
C ILE A 22 0.15 -7.96 -2.96
N ALA A 23 0.40 -9.12 -3.56
CA ALA A 23 1.64 -9.86 -3.38
C ALA A 23 2.88 -9.06 -3.84
N ARG A 24 2.79 -8.37 -4.99
CA ARG A 24 3.87 -7.48 -5.48
C ARG A 24 4.11 -6.29 -4.55
N GLY A 25 3.09 -5.88 -3.80
CA GLY A 25 3.15 -4.77 -2.85
C GLY A 25 3.64 -5.17 -1.46
N THR A 26 3.88 -6.46 -1.23
CA THR A 26 4.32 -7.02 0.06
C THR A 26 5.64 -7.81 -0.05
N PRO A 27 6.69 -7.29 -0.72
CA PRO A 27 7.98 -7.97 -0.75
C PRO A 27 8.56 -8.04 0.67
N GLY A 28 9.16 -9.17 1.00
CA GLY A 28 9.76 -9.39 2.33
C GLY A 28 8.77 -9.74 3.45
N PHE A 29 7.46 -9.77 3.18
CA PHE A 29 6.48 -10.22 4.17
C PHE A 29 6.64 -11.72 4.43
N SER A 30 6.65 -12.12 5.70
CA SER A 30 6.55 -13.52 6.09
C SER A 30 5.13 -14.05 5.89
N GLY A 31 4.94 -15.38 5.98
CA GLY A 31 3.61 -15.95 5.95
C GLY A 31 2.69 -15.45 7.07
N ALA A 32 3.27 -15.14 8.24
CA ALA A 32 2.54 -14.52 9.35
C ALA A 32 2.12 -13.08 9.04
N ASP A 33 2.98 -12.30 8.37
CA ASP A 33 2.65 -10.93 7.97
C ASP A 33 1.54 -10.90 6.92
N LEU A 34 1.55 -11.84 5.97
CA LEU A 34 0.46 -11.99 5.00
C LEU A 34 -0.84 -12.43 5.66
N ALA A 35 -0.79 -13.30 6.66
CA ALA A 35 -1.97 -13.66 7.45
C ALA A 35 -2.54 -12.43 8.19
N ASN A 36 -1.66 -11.64 8.80
CA ASN A 36 -2.03 -10.41 9.50
C ASN A 36 -2.62 -9.36 8.55
N LEU A 37 -2.08 -9.23 7.32
CA LEU A 37 -2.60 -8.36 6.28
C LEU A 37 -4.06 -8.67 5.94
N VAL A 38 -4.40 -9.95 5.73
CA VAL A 38 -5.78 -10.37 5.43
C VAL A 38 -6.70 -10.05 6.61
N ASN A 39 -6.23 -10.27 7.84
CA ASN A 39 -7.00 -9.95 9.05
C ASN A 39 -7.25 -8.44 9.18
N GLU A 40 -6.23 -7.60 8.98
CA GLU A 40 -6.36 -6.15 9.01
C GLU A 40 -7.32 -5.64 7.92
N ALA A 41 -7.28 -6.22 6.72
CA ALA A 41 -8.23 -5.88 5.65
C ALA A 41 -9.67 -6.19 6.07
N ALA A 42 -9.91 -7.36 6.67
CA ALA A 42 -11.23 -7.71 7.21
C ALA A 42 -11.69 -6.75 8.32
N LEU A 43 -10.77 -6.30 9.19
CA LEU A 43 -11.08 -5.30 10.22
C LEU A 43 -11.44 -3.94 9.63
N PHE A 44 -10.78 -3.51 8.55
CA PHE A 44 -11.15 -2.29 7.84
C PHE A 44 -12.54 -2.39 7.21
N ALA A 45 -12.84 -3.51 6.55
CA ALA A 45 -14.16 -3.78 5.98
C ALA A 45 -15.25 -3.75 7.07
N ALA A 46 -15.01 -4.43 8.20
CA ALA A 46 -15.93 -4.51 9.33
C ALA A 46 -16.20 -3.13 9.96
N ARG A 47 -15.17 -2.27 10.10
CA ARG A 47 -15.34 -0.89 10.61
C ARG A 47 -16.21 -0.02 9.71
N LYS A 48 -16.22 -0.30 8.41
CA LYS A 48 -17.09 0.36 7.42
C LYS A 48 -18.44 -0.36 7.25
N THR A 49 -18.72 -1.39 8.07
CA THR A 49 -19.92 -2.23 7.98
C THR A 49 -20.10 -2.85 6.57
N LYS A 50 -18.99 -3.13 5.87
CA LYS A 50 -19.02 -3.81 4.57
C LYS A 50 -19.29 -5.31 4.77
N ARG A 51 -20.03 -5.93 3.84
CA ARG A 51 -20.27 -7.38 3.81
C ARG A 51 -19.13 -8.17 3.17
N LEU A 52 -18.42 -7.55 2.23
CA LEU A 52 -17.30 -8.12 1.49
C LEU A 52 -16.07 -7.26 1.74
N VAL A 53 -14.90 -7.89 1.78
CA VAL A 53 -13.59 -7.24 1.83
C VAL A 53 -13.15 -6.95 0.40
N ASP A 54 -12.95 -5.68 0.08
CA ASP A 54 -12.57 -5.22 -1.26
C ASP A 54 -11.09 -4.84 -1.36
N MET A 55 -10.64 -4.46 -2.56
CA MET A 55 -9.25 -4.12 -2.80
C MET A 55 -8.79 -2.88 -2.00
N GLU A 56 -9.71 -1.94 -1.74
CA GLU A 56 -9.44 -0.75 -0.92
C GLU A 56 -9.08 -1.16 0.51
N ASP A 57 -9.79 -2.13 1.08
CA ASP A 57 -9.54 -2.62 2.43
C ASP A 57 -8.14 -3.28 2.54
N PHE A 58 -7.70 -4.02 1.51
CA PHE A 58 -6.35 -4.57 1.43
C PHE A 58 -5.28 -3.48 1.30
N GLU A 59 -5.52 -2.45 0.49
CA GLU A 59 -4.59 -1.32 0.35
C GLU A 59 -4.43 -0.54 1.66
N MET A 60 -5.53 -0.30 2.39
CA MET A 60 -5.48 0.34 3.72
C MET A 60 -4.75 -0.54 4.75
N ALA A 61 -4.99 -1.85 4.74
CA ALA A 61 -4.31 -2.80 5.61
C ALA A 61 -2.80 -2.81 5.36
N LYS A 62 -2.40 -2.86 4.09
CA LYS A 62 -0.99 -2.79 3.67
C LYS A 62 -0.35 -1.49 4.15
N ASP A 63 -1.01 -0.36 3.93
CA ASP A 63 -0.53 0.96 4.38
C ASP A 63 -0.32 1.00 5.89
N LYS A 64 -1.28 0.46 6.65
CA LYS A 64 -1.20 0.41 8.11
C LYS A 64 -0.01 -0.44 8.57
N ILE A 65 0.23 -1.58 7.96
CA ILE A 65 1.32 -2.48 8.35
C ILE A 65 2.69 -1.88 7.99
N MET A 66 2.82 -1.31 6.79
CA MET A 66 4.11 -0.79 6.31
C MET A 66 4.47 0.55 6.94
N MET A 67 3.50 1.46 7.08
CA MET A 67 3.76 2.86 7.49
C MET A 67 3.24 3.18 8.88
N GLY A 68 2.41 2.33 9.46
CA GLY A 68 1.69 2.60 10.70
C GLY A 68 0.30 3.23 10.47
N ALA A 69 -0.40 3.45 11.58
CA ALA A 69 -1.76 3.98 11.55
C ALA A 69 -1.82 5.43 11.01
N GLU A 70 -2.98 5.77 10.44
CA GLU A 70 -3.29 7.15 10.02
C GLU A 70 -3.30 8.11 11.19
N ARG A 71 -2.68 9.28 11.02
CA ARG A 71 -2.67 10.32 12.06
C ARG A 71 -3.81 11.31 11.86
N LYS A 72 -5.05 10.87 12.08
CA LYS A 72 -6.26 11.69 11.89
C LYS A 72 -6.32 12.95 12.76
N SER A 73 -5.65 12.95 13.92
CA SER A 73 -5.58 14.11 14.82
C SER A 73 -4.47 15.10 14.47
N MET A 74 -3.59 14.76 13.53
CA MET A 74 -2.53 15.67 13.09
C MET A 74 -3.12 16.71 12.15
N VAL A 75 -3.21 17.95 12.63
CA VAL A 75 -3.59 19.10 11.82
C VAL A 75 -2.33 19.67 11.20
N MET A 76 -2.19 19.52 9.89
CA MET A 76 -1.16 20.19 9.10
C MET A 76 -1.73 21.51 8.55
N SER A 77 -0.92 22.56 8.57
CA SER A 77 -1.24 23.80 7.88
C SER A 77 -1.34 23.57 6.36
N GLU A 78 -2.06 24.46 5.66
CA GLU A 78 -2.17 24.38 4.19
C GLU A 78 -0.79 24.53 3.51
N GLU A 79 0.12 25.29 4.11
CA GLU A 79 1.50 25.42 3.62
C GLU A 79 2.28 24.10 3.74
N GLU A 80 2.19 23.42 4.89
CA GLU A 80 2.82 22.11 5.09
C GLU A 80 2.25 21.06 4.14
N LYS A 81 0.92 21.00 3.98
CA LYS A 81 0.28 20.10 3.01
C LYS A 81 0.74 20.37 1.59
N ARG A 82 0.84 21.65 1.20
CA ARG A 82 1.34 22.06 -0.12
C ARG A 82 2.79 21.60 -0.30
N ASN A 83 3.65 21.80 0.70
CA ASN A 83 5.04 21.38 0.64
C ASN A 83 5.16 19.85 0.50
N THR A 84 4.39 19.07 1.26
CA THR A 84 4.32 17.61 1.11
C THR A 84 3.81 17.21 -0.26
N ALA A 85 2.77 17.87 -0.79
CA ALA A 85 2.26 17.60 -2.13
C ALA A 85 3.33 17.84 -3.22
N TYR A 86 4.11 18.91 -3.13
CA TYR A 86 5.23 19.13 -4.04
C TYR A 86 6.33 18.07 -3.89
N HIS A 87 6.65 17.67 -2.66
CA HIS A 87 7.64 16.64 -2.38
C HIS A 87 7.26 15.29 -3.03
N GLU A 88 6.05 14.80 -2.78
CA GLU A 88 5.57 13.54 -3.35
C GLU A 88 5.35 13.63 -4.87
N SER A 89 4.93 14.79 -5.38
CA SER A 89 4.84 15.02 -6.83
C SER A 89 6.22 14.95 -7.49
N GLY A 90 7.27 15.44 -6.82
CA GLY A 90 8.64 15.31 -7.27
C GLY A 90 9.07 13.86 -7.43
N HIS A 91 8.87 13.04 -6.39
CA HIS A 91 9.11 11.58 -6.47
C HIS A 91 8.32 10.93 -7.60
N THR A 92 7.05 11.29 -7.74
CA THR A 92 6.14 10.74 -8.75
C THR A 92 6.61 11.05 -10.17
N VAL A 93 6.95 12.31 -10.44
CA VAL A 93 7.40 12.75 -11.78
C VAL A 93 8.72 12.07 -12.14
N VAL A 94 9.69 12.06 -11.22
CA VAL A 94 10.99 11.42 -11.46
C VAL A 94 10.83 9.92 -11.72
N ALA A 95 10.08 9.22 -10.86
CA ALA A 95 9.79 7.80 -11.04
C ALA A 95 9.11 7.50 -12.38
N LYS A 96 8.19 8.37 -12.82
CA LYS A 96 7.46 8.18 -14.08
C LYS A 96 8.32 8.39 -15.33
N LEU A 97 9.33 9.26 -15.25
CA LEU A 97 10.17 9.62 -16.40
C LEU A 97 11.41 8.72 -16.53
N LEU A 98 11.86 8.08 -15.44
CA LEU A 98 13.03 7.21 -15.46
C LEU A 98 12.70 5.82 -16.04
N PRO A 99 13.36 5.36 -17.14
CA PRO A 99 12.95 4.15 -17.88
C PRO A 99 12.98 2.83 -17.09
N LYS A 100 13.83 2.71 -16.08
CA LYS A 100 14.02 1.47 -15.30
C LYS A 100 13.39 1.53 -13.89
N SER A 101 12.72 2.63 -13.58
CA SER A 101 12.00 2.78 -12.32
C SER A 101 10.76 1.91 -12.33
N ASP A 102 10.43 1.30 -11.20
CA ASP A 102 9.17 0.58 -11.07
C ASP A 102 7.99 1.56 -11.23
N PRO A 103 6.87 1.14 -11.82
CA PRO A 103 5.74 2.03 -12.05
C PRO A 103 5.16 2.55 -10.72
N VAL A 104 4.81 3.84 -10.71
CA VAL A 104 4.09 4.46 -9.59
C VAL A 104 2.71 3.80 -9.46
N HIS A 105 2.45 3.23 -8.28
CA HIS A 105 1.21 2.55 -7.93
C HIS A 105 0.26 3.45 -7.15
N LYS A 106 0.78 4.24 -6.21
CA LYS A 106 -0.02 5.10 -5.34
C LYS A 106 0.78 6.30 -4.86
N VAL A 107 0.11 7.45 -4.75
CA VAL A 107 0.67 8.68 -4.19
C VAL A 107 -0.31 9.23 -3.18
N THR A 108 0.17 9.64 -1.99
CA THR A 108 -0.68 10.25 -0.97
C THR A 108 0.10 11.25 -0.11
N ILE A 109 -0.60 12.28 0.35
CA ILE A 109 -0.11 13.26 1.33
C ILE A 109 -0.74 13.07 2.71
N ILE A 110 -1.40 11.92 2.92
CA ILE A 110 -2.03 11.59 4.20
C ILE A 110 -0.95 11.09 5.16
N PRO A 111 -0.77 11.72 6.34
CA PRO A 111 0.28 11.34 7.27
C PRO A 111 -0.02 9.98 7.93
N ARG A 112 0.97 9.09 7.91
CA ARG A 112 0.91 7.74 8.51
C ARG A 112 2.19 7.45 9.28
N GLY A 113 2.05 7.02 10.53
CA GLY A 113 3.20 6.79 11.42
C GLY A 113 4.19 7.97 11.43
N ARG A 114 5.41 7.74 10.90
CA ARG A 114 6.47 8.75 10.81
C ARG A 114 6.52 9.51 9.48
N ALA A 115 5.75 9.10 8.48
CA ALA A 115 5.71 9.71 7.14
C ALA A 115 4.60 10.77 7.06
N LEU A 116 4.87 11.87 6.34
CA LEU A 116 3.89 12.93 6.04
C LEU A 116 3.18 12.72 4.69
N GLY A 117 3.80 11.97 3.79
CA GLY A 117 3.29 11.53 2.50
C GLY A 117 4.07 10.30 2.05
N VAL A 118 3.61 9.67 0.96
CA VAL A 118 4.35 8.58 0.33
C VAL A 118 4.02 8.48 -1.15
N THR A 119 5.05 8.17 -1.93
CA THR A 119 4.98 7.71 -3.31
C THR A 119 5.39 6.25 -3.34
N MET A 120 4.46 5.36 -3.65
CA MET A 120 4.68 3.92 -3.69
C MET A 120 4.84 3.45 -5.13
N GLN A 121 5.92 2.72 -5.40
CA GLN A 121 6.17 2.03 -6.65
C GLN A 121 5.91 0.53 -6.46
N LEU A 122 5.43 -0.12 -7.51
CA LEU A 122 5.12 -1.55 -7.49
C LEU A 122 5.97 -2.28 -8.54
N PRO A 123 6.86 -3.20 -8.14
CA PRO A 123 7.67 -3.95 -9.09
C PRO A 123 6.81 -4.73 -10.09
N GLU A 124 7.20 -4.77 -11.36
CA GLU A 124 6.52 -5.56 -12.38
C GLU A 124 6.94 -7.04 -12.34
N ALA A 125 8.17 -7.31 -11.92
CA ALA A 125 8.75 -8.64 -11.84
C ALA A 125 9.66 -8.78 -10.61
N ASP A 126 9.84 -10.00 -10.16
CA ASP A 126 10.81 -10.32 -9.12
C ASP A 126 12.24 -10.12 -9.66
N ARG A 127 13.04 -9.31 -8.95
CA ARG A 127 14.45 -9.05 -9.30
C ARG A 127 15.36 -9.72 -8.26
N TYR A 128 16.31 -10.52 -8.72
CA TYR A 128 17.34 -11.16 -7.87
C TYR A 128 18.61 -10.31 -7.72
N SER A 129 18.85 -9.38 -8.65
CA SER A 129 19.97 -8.45 -8.61
C SER A 129 19.58 -7.13 -9.26
N PHE A 130 20.29 -6.06 -8.88
CA PHE A 130 20.19 -4.76 -9.50
C PHE A 130 21.40 -4.53 -10.39
N ASP A 131 21.16 -4.03 -11.60
CA ASP A 131 22.22 -3.47 -12.43
C ASP A 131 22.45 -2.00 -12.04
N ARG A 132 23.58 -1.42 -12.46
CA ARG A 132 23.97 -0.06 -12.05
C ARG A 132 23.06 1.01 -12.64
N ASP A 133 22.49 0.75 -13.81
CA ASP A 133 21.82 1.74 -14.64
C ASP A 133 20.30 1.65 -14.50
#